data_AF-F1L4U8-F1
#
_entry.id   AF-F1L4U8-F1
#
_cell.length_a   1.000
_cell.length_b   1.000
_cell.length_c   1.000
_cell.angle_alpha   90.00
_cell.angle_beta   90.00
_cell.angle_gamma   90.00
#
_symmetry.space_group_name_H-M   'P 1'
#
loop_
_entity.id
_entity.type
_entity.pdbx_description
1 polymer ?
#
loop_
_entity_poly.entity_id
_entity_poly.type
_entity_poly.pdbx_seq_one_letter_code
_entity_poly.pdbx_strand_id
1 'polypeptide(L)'
;MLMQCYSSILGSYRTVGAYVRPSRFVQSLLESRIFISLRWSSDVIVHQRRQLCIKNNDNESIIYRALDKQLAQRDGFEWYRFKVGSHNAIVQENVRLKFEDDVLGVLVLNTPSFFETTFKEWLRQHCNPGEGVDDVKTKVGPHPVETFFNWKFMQIEMHLSPIRVVSICDFEPVRHRLPAVSLPACGHVSGAAYFYHPNHPVTGEKIYPQGLSLHPKYGGYFAFRGVIIFPDVHLAATFKEPQPLKTLDTDAKVLEALELFNKHWMDNRYRDCGDPIEKYSALQLKYFNTVSRRRWRLIAHWFQ
;
A
#
# COMPACT_ATOMS: atom_id res chain seq x y z
N MET A 1 -20.29 -20.47 -25.57
CA MET A 1 -20.97 -21.71 -25.98
C MET A 1 -20.57 -22.79 -24.99
N LEU A 2 -21.56 -23.46 -24.38
CA LEU A 2 -21.52 -24.42 -23.25
C LEU A 2 -21.40 -23.72 -21.87
N MET A 3 -22.47 -23.52 -21.06
CA MET A 3 -23.42 -24.48 -20.42
C MET A 3 -22.71 -25.64 -19.73
N GLN A 4 -23.02 -26.12 -18.54
CA GLN A 4 -24.06 -25.93 -17.51
C GLN A 4 -23.54 -26.74 -16.31
N CYS A 5 -23.87 -26.40 -15.07
CA CYS A 5 -24.25 -27.42 -14.08
C CYS A 5 -24.98 -26.75 -12.92
N TYR A 6 -26.14 -27.32 -12.64
CA TYR A 6 -27.20 -26.83 -11.78
C TYR A 6 -27.22 -27.64 -10.46
N SER A 7 -27.75 -26.99 -9.43
CA SER A 7 -28.61 -27.56 -8.39
C SER A 7 -28.06 -28.37 -7.19
N SER A 8 -28.28 -27.73 -6.03
CA SER A 8 -29.06 -28.19 -4.86
C SER A 8 -28.55 -29.31 -3.96
N ILE A 9 -28.25 -28.95 -2.70
CA ILE A 9 -28.62 -29.74 -1.51
C ILE A 9 -29.13 -28.79 -0.43
N LEU A 10 -30.45 -28.83 -0.19
CA LEU A 10 -31.11 -28.36 1.03
C LEU A 10 -31.21 -29.56 1.97
N GLY A 11 -30.64 -29.45 3.16
CA GLY A 11 -30.71 -30.44 4.23
C GLY A 11 -31.33 -29.83 5.49
N SER A 12 -32.53 -30.30 5.81
CA SER A 12 -33.40 -29.93 6.92
C SER A 12 -32.85 -30.33 8.30
N TYR A 13 -32.96 -29.45 9.30
CA TYR A 13 -33.08 -29.82 10.71
C TYR A 13 -34.04 -28.86 11.45
N ARG A 14 -35.29 -29.30 11.64
CA ARG A 14 -36.16 -29.06 12.81
C ARG A 14 -35.85 -30.20 13.79
N THR A 15 -35.78 -30.11 15.12
CA THR A 15 -36.52 -29.44 16.21
C THR A 15 -35.62 -29.59 17.47
N VAL A 16 -35.72 -28.80 18.54
CA VAL A 16 -36.56 -29.05 19.74
C VAL A 16 -36.48 -27.81 20.64
N GLY A 17 -37.63 -27.34 21.13
CA GLY A 17 -37.70 -26.28 22.13
C GLY A 17 -37.49 -26.79 23.56
N ALA A 18 -36.81 -25.99 24.36
CA ALA A 18 -36.87 -26.06 25.82
C ALA A 18 -36.87 -24.63 26.37
N TYR A 19 -38.05 -24.21 26.84
CA TYR A 19 -38.25 -23.00 27.64
C TYR A 19 -37.57 -23.22 29.00
N VAL A 20 -36.47 -22.52 29.26
CA VAL A 20 -35.86 -22.45 30.60
C VAL A 20 -36.34 -21.16 31.27
N ARG A 21 -37.12 -21.32 32.34
CA ARG A 21 -37.52 -20.23 33.26
C ARG A 21 -36.27 -19.67 33.96
N PRO A 22 -36.03 -18.36 33.96
CA PRO A 22 -34.99 -17.79 34.81
C PRO A 22 -35.37 -17.91 36.29
N SER A 23 -34.40 -18.30 37.11
CA SER A 23 -34.54 -18.40 38.57
C SER A 23 -34.77 -17.03 39.21
N ARG A 24 -35.33 -17.04 40.43
CA ARG A 24 -35.75 -15.88 41.25
C ARG A 24 -34.61 -14.96 41.74
N PHE A 25 -33.64 -14.65 40.88
CA PHE A 25 -32.58 -13.68 41.17
C PHE A 25 -32.61 -12.46 40.24
N VAL A 26 -33.54 -12.41 39.28
CA VAL A 26 -33.68 -11.32 38.29
C VAL A 26 -34.87 -10.39 38.60
N GLN A 27 -35.53 -10.55 39.74
CA GLN A 27 -36.73 -9.78 40.11
C GLN A 27 -36.49 -8.79 41.27
N SER A 28 -35.23 -8.45 41.56
CA SER A 28 -34.85 -7.54 42.66
C SER A 28 -33.98 -6.35 42.22
N LEU A 29 -33.78 -6.14 40.92
CA LEU A 29 -32.95 -5.05 40.39
C LEU A 29 -33.72 -4.11 39.45
N LEU A 30 -35.07 -4.13 39.52
CA LEU A 30 -35.95 -3.25 38.77
C LEU A 30 -36.60 -2.14 39.64
N GLU A 31 -36.25 -2.03 40.93
CA GLU A 31 -36.84 -1.03 41.84
C GLU A 31 -35.79 -0.25 42.67
N SER A 32 -34.72 0.19 42.03
CA SER A 32 -33.91 1.30 42.55
C SER A 32 -33.65 2.31 41.44
N ARG A 33 -34.63 3.18 41.24
CA ARG A 33 -34.48 4.41 40.45
C ARG A 33 -33.48 5.32 41.18
N ILE A 34 -32.20 5.14 40.91
CA ILE A 34 -31.20 6.20 41.05
C ILE A 34 -30.91 6.68 39.62
N PHE A 35 -31.61 7.74 39.21
CA PHE A 35 -31.22 8.55 38.06
C PHE A 35 -29.89 9.25 38.41
N ILE A 36 -28.76 8.57 38.20
CA ILE A 36 -27.50 9.30 38.03
C ILE A 36 -27.50 9.79 36.59
N SER A 37 -28.00 11.00 36.42
CA SER A 37 -27.61 11.86 35.30
C SER A 37 -26.09 12.06 35.40
N LEU A 38 -25.33 11.17 34.78
CA LEU A 38 -23.92 11.42 34.46
C LEU A 38 -23.93 12.43 33.31
N ARG A 39 -24.18 13.69 33.67
CA ARG A 39 -23.74 14.83 32.89
C ARG A 39 -22.22 14.77 32.95
N TRP A 40 -21.62 14.07 31.99
CA TRP A 40 -20.19 14.18 31.74
C TRP A 40 -19.92 15.67 31.50
N SER A 41 -19.28 16.32 32.48
CA SER A 41 -18.90 17.72 32.33
C SER A 41 -18.11 17.86 31.04
N SER A 42 -18.47 18.84 30.22
CA SER A 42 -17.81 19.14 28.95
C SER A 42 -16.29 19.19 29.12
N ASP A 43 -15.80 19.58 30.29
CA ASP A 43 -14.38 19.64 30.65
C ASP A 43 -13.68 18.26 30.65
N VAL A 44 -14.34 17.18 31.07
CA VAL A 44 -13.74 15.82 31.08
C VAL A 44 -13.60 15.30 29.64
N ILE A 45 -14.62 15.50 28.82
CA ILE A 45 -14.60 15.15 27.39
C ILE A 45 -13.54 15.98 26.65
N VAL A 46 -13.45 17.28 26.95
CA VAL A 46 -12.44 18.18 26.38
C VAL A 46 -11.03 17.78 26.81
N HIS A 47 -10.83 17.41 28.08
CA HIS A 47 -9.53 16.98 28.58
C HIS A 47 -9.08 15.65 27.95
N GLN A 48 -9.98 14.67 27.85
CA GLN A 48 -9.70 13.38 27.22
C GLN A 48 -9.41 13.55 25.72
N ARG A 49 -10.20 14.37 25.00
CA ARG A 49 -9.94 14.72 23.60
C ARG A 49 -8.58 15.42 23.45
N ARG A 50 -8.26 16.36 24.33
CA ARG A 50 -6.97 17.06 24.31
C ARG A 50 -5.79 16.12 24.54
N GLN A 51 -5.88 15.19 25.49
CA GLN A 51 -4.84 14.19 25.72
C GLN A 51 -4.68 13.23 24.53
N LEU A 52 -5.78 12.81 23.91
CA LEU A 52 -5.75 12.01 22.68
C LEU A 52 -5.10 12.79 21.52
N CYS A 53 -5.44 14.07 21.34
CA CYS A 53 -4.82 14.91 20.33
C CYS A 53 -3.32 15.11 20.55
N ILE A 54 -2.87 15.29 21.80
CA ILE A 54 -1.44 15.41 22.14
C ILE A 54 -0.72 14.09 21.82
N LYS A 55 -1.25 12.96 22.31
CA LYS A 55 -0.68 11.63 22.05
C LYS A 55 -0.62 11.29 20.55
N ASN A 56 -1.65 11.70 19.80
CA ASN A 56 -1.71 11.50 18.35
C ASN A 56 -0.64 12.33 17.62
N ASN A 57 -0.48 13.60 17.99
CA ASN A 57 0.54 14.48 17.42
C ASN A 57 1.97 14.01 17.74
N ASP A 58 2.19 13.50 18.95
CA ASP A 58 3.46 12.89 19.34
C ASP A 58 3.77 11.63 18.53
N ASN A 59 2.78 10.76 18.33
CA ASN A 59 2.90 9.56 17.50
C ASN A 59 3.20 9.92 16.03
N GLU A 60 2.52 10.91 15.46
CA GLU A 60 2.80 11.38 14.09
C GLU A 60 4.25 11.84 13.95
N SER A 61 4.76 12.63 14.89
CA SER A 61 6.16 13.09 14.84
C SER A 61 7.16 11.94 14.93
N ILE A 62 6.90 10.95 15.78
CA ILE A 62 7.74 9.74 15.91
C ILE A 62 7.72 8.95 14.59
N ILE A 63 6.53 8.75 14.01
CA ILE A 63 6.34 8.06 12.74
C ILE A 63 7.13 8.75 11.63
N TYR A 64 6.94 10.06 11.44
CA TYR A 64 7.60 10.79 10.35
C TYR A 64 9.13 10.74 10.49
N ARG A 65 9.67 10.90 11.70
CA ARG A 65 11.11 10.78 11.95
C ARG A 65 11.65 9.38 11.63
N ALA A 66 10.89 8.34 11.97
CA ALA A 66 11.25 6.97 11.64
C ALA A 66 11.25 6.74 10.13
N LEU A 67 10.20 7.20 9.43
CA LEU A 67 10.07 7.03 7.98
C LEU A 67 11.14 7.83 7.23
N ASP A 68 11.43 9.07 7.63
CA ASP A 68 12.53 9.87 7.06
C ASP A 68 13.89 9.18 7.16
N LYS A 69 14.11 8.40 8.22
CA LYS A 69 15.33 7.63 8.41
C LYS A 69 15.32 6.30 7.64
N GLN A 70 14.20 5.59 7.64
CA GLN A 70 14.11 4.22 7.10
C GLN A 70 13.84 4.15 5.60
N LEU A 71 13.21 5.21 5.06
CA LEU A 71 12.75 5.38 3.68
C LEU A 71 13.23 6.74 3.14
N ALA A 72 14.51 7.06 3.36
CA ALA A 72 15.07 8.32 2.92
C ALA A 72 15.16 8.43 1.39
N GLN A 73 15.00 9.64 0.85
CA GLN A 73 15.11 9.88 -0.59
C GLN A 73 16.48 9.52 -1.16
N ARG A 74 17.56 9.78 -0.40
CA ARG A 74 18.93 9.39 -0.77
C ARG A 74 19.12 7.88 -0.93
N ASP A 75 18.27 7.08 -0.29
CA ASP A 75 18.27 5.63 -0.35
C ASP A 75 17.29 5.11 -1.43
N GLY A 76 16.75 6.02 -2.25
CA GLY A 76 15.91 5.70 -3.38
C GLY A 76 14.45 5.39 -3.03
N PHE A 77 13.94 5.94 -1.93
CA PHE A 77 12.53 5.83 -1.55
C PHE A 77 11.83 7.19 -1.57
N GLU A 78 10.52 7.16 -1.77
CA GLU A 78 9.66 8.26 -1.39
C GLU A 78 8.44 7.70 -0.68
N TRP A 79 7.86 8.50 0.21
CA TRP A 79 6.68 8.12 0.96
C TRP A 79 5.69 9.29 1.05
N TYR A 80 4.40 8.97 0.98
CA TYR A 80 3.33 9.97 0.84
C TYR A 80 2.16 9.64 1.76
N ARG A 81 1.69 10.63 2.51
CA ARG A 81 0.59 10.49 3.46
C ARG A 81 -0.75 10.59 2.75
N PHE A 82 -1.72 9.81 3.20
CA PHE A 82 -3.12 9.92 2.79
C PHE A 82 -4.04 9.48 3.92
N LYS A 83 -5.30 9.92 3.85
CA LYS A 83 -6.38 9.40 4.68
C LYS A 83 -6.94 8.13 4.05
N VAL A 84 -7.17 7.09 4.84
CA VAL A 84 -7.78 5.83 4.36
C VAL A 84 -9.10 6.10 3.62
N GLY A 85 -9.92 7.05 4.11
CA GLY A 85 -11.17 7.47 3.48
C GLY A 85 -10.97 8.02 2.06
N SER A 86 -9.89 8.76 1.82
CA SER A 86 -9.57 9.30 0.48
C SER A 86 -9.33 8.19 -0.54
N HIS A 87 -8.63 7.12 -0.15
CA HIS A 87 -8.48 5.93 -0.98
C HIS A 87 -9.83 5.21 -1.18
N ASN A 88 -10.56 4.96 -0.09
CA ASN A 88 -11.81 4.21 -0.10
C ASN A 88 -12.91 4.88 -0.94
N ALA A 89 -12.87 6.22 -1.07
CA ALA A 89 -13.80 7.00 -1.88
C ALA A 89 -13.68 6.74 -3.38
N ILE A 90 -12.52 6.28 -3.87
CA ILE A 90 -12.25 6.13 -5.32
C ILE A 90 -12.09 4.67 -5.77
N VAL A 91 -12.21 3.71 -4.86
CA VAL A 91 -12.09 2.28 -5.17
C VAL A 91 -13.42 1.54 -4.96
N GLN A 92 -13.52 0.35 -5.56
CA GLN A 92 -14.64 -0.56 -5.35
C GLN A 92 -14.66 -1.10 -3.91
N GLU A 93 -15.84 -1.43 -3.40
CA GLU A 93 -16.07 -1.89 -2.01
C GLU A 93 -15.13 -3.01 -1.57
N ASN A 94 -14.88 -3.97 -2.45
CA ASN A 94 -14.05 -5.15 -2.21
C ASN A 94 -12.54 -4.87 -2.14
N VAL A 95 -12.10 -3.67 -2.51
CA VAL A 95 -10.70 -3.20 -2.40
C VAL A 95 -10.55 -2.11 -1.33
N ARG A 96 -11.64 -1.78 -0.60
CA ARG A 96 -11.57 -0.81 0.49
C ARG A 96 -10.75 -1.34 1.67
N LEU A 97 -9.95 -0.45 2.22
CA LEU A 97 -9.23 -0.67 3.47
C LEU A 97 -10.21 -0.59 4.63
N LYS A 98 -10.20 -1.59 5.52
CA LYS A 98 -11.15 -1.73 6.63
C LYS A 98 -10.68 -0.99 7.89
N PHE A 99 -10.42 0.31 7.75
CA PHE A 99 -10.04 1.22 8.84
C PHE A 99 -10.92 2.47 8.79
N GLU A 100 -10.88 3.30 9.84
CA GLU A 100 -11.62 4.55 9.87
C GLU A 100 -11.09 5.55 8.82
N ASP A 101 -11.94 6.45 8.35
CA ASP A 101 -11.64 7.29 7.19
C ASP A 101 -10.47 8.25 7.43
N ASP A 102 -10.29 8.73 8.65
CA ASP A 102 -9.22 9.67 9.01
C ASP A 102 -7.92 8.98 9.45
N VAL A 103 -7.86 7.65 9.45
CA VAL A 103 -6.64 6.90 9.76
C VAL A 103 -5.50 7.26 8.80
N LEU A 104 -4.30 7.44 9.35
CA LEU A 104 -3.07 7.68 8.60
C LEU A 104 -2.67 6.45 7.79
N GLY A 105 -2.68 6.61 6.48
CA GLY A 105 -2.00 5.73 5.54
C GLY A 105 -0.75 6.40 4.97
N VAL A 106 0.29 5.60 4.74
CA VAL A 106 1.52 6.03 4.06
C VAL A 106 1.75 5.12 2.86
N LEU A 107 1.76 5.70 1.66
CA LEU A 107 2.21 5.03 0.45
C LEU A 107 3.74 5.04 0.39
N VAL A 108 4.35 3.93 0.00
CA VAL A 108 5.79 3.83 -0.23
C VAL A 108 6.06 3.47 -1.68
N LEU A 109 7.01 4.16 -2.31
CA LEU A 109 7.53 3.84 -3.62
C LEU A 109 9.06 3.81 -3.63
N ASN A 110 9.65 3.07 -4.57
CA ASN A 110 11.07 3.19 -4.88
C ASN A 110 11.28 3.96 -6.17
N THR A 111 12.37 4.70 -6.21
CA THR A 111 12.84 5.51 -7.34
C THR A 111 13.92 4.75 -8.13
N PRO A 112 14.47 5.31 -9.23
CA PRO A 112 15.57 4.69 -9.97
C PRO A 112 16.78 4.34 -9.11
N SER A 113 17.24 5.30 -8.29
CA SER A 113 18.44 5.15 -7.46
C SER A 113 18.45 3.91 -6.55
N PHE A 114 17.28 3.47 -6.05
CA PHE A 114 17.14 2.31 -5.16
C PHE A 114 17.93 1.08 -5.59
N PHE A 115 17.95 0.76 -6.89
CA PHE A 115 18.46 -0.52 -7.37
C PHE A 115 19.99 -0.65 -7.25
N GLU A 116 20.74 0.37 -7.62
CA GLU A 116 22.21 0.32 -7.61
C GLU A 116 22.82 0.87 -6.33
N THR A 117 22.04 1.55 -5.49
CA THR A 117 22.48 2.01 -4.16
C THR A 117 22.00 1.02 -3.09
N THR A 118 20.76 1.17 -2.62
CA THR A 118 20.22 0.48 -1.45
C THR A 118 20.09 -1.02 -1.66
N PHE A 119 19.51 -1.44 -2.78
CA PHE A 119 19.26 -2.85 -3.05
C PHE A 119 20.56 -3.63 -3.26
N LYS A 120 21.50 -3.05 -4.02
CA LYS A 120 22.83 -3.61 -4.21
C LYS A 120 23.56 -3.78 -2.89
N GLU A 121 23.64 -2.73 -2.08
CA GLU A 121 24.38 -2.80 -0.80
C GLU A 121 23.71 -3.76 0.19
N TRP A 122 22.38 -3.80 0.25
CA TRP A 122 21.67 -4.79 1.07
C TRP A 122 21.98 -6.23 0.64
N LEU A 123 22.05 -6.52 -0.66
CA LEU A 123 22.45 -7.84 -1.13
C LEU A 123 23.89 -8.17 -0.76
N ARG A 124 24.82 -7.22 -0.87
CA ARG A 124 26.23 -7.41 -0.51
C ARG A 124 26.43 -7.70 0.98
N GLN A 125 25.59 -7.17 1.85
CA GLN A 125 25.61 -7.49 3.29
C GLN A 125 25.34 -8.97 3.59
N HIS A 126 24.75 -9.71 2.66
CA HIS A 126 24.51 -11.15 2.79
C HIS A 126 25.67 -12.00 2.24
N CYS A 127 26.70 -11.37 1.67
CA CYS A 127 27.88 -12.02 1.10
C CYS A 127 29.04 -11.97 2.09
N ASN A 128 29.46 -13.13 2.59
CA ASN A 128 30.66 -13.25 3.41
C ASN A 128 31.92 -13.32 2.54
N PRO A 129 33.12 -13.09 3.12
CA PRO A 129 34.38 -13.30 2.40
C PRO A 129 34.48 -14.72 1.82
N GLY A 130 34.74 -14.82 0.51
CA GLY A 130 34.86 -16.09 -0.21
C GLY A 130 33.55 -16.68 -0.75
N GLU A 131 32.40 -16.08 -0.45
CA GLU A 131 31.11 -16.47 -1.02
C GLU A 131 30.86 -15.81 -2.37
N GLY A 132 30.08 -16.48 -3.22
CA GLY A 132 29.64 -15.96 -4.52
C GLY A 132 28.13 -15.71 -4.58
N VAL A 133 27.65 -15.37 -5.79
CA VAL A 133 26.24 -15.07 -6.04
C VAL A 133 25.28 -16.21 -5.66
N ASP A 134 25.70 -17.47 -5.81
CA ASP A 134 24.84 -18.62 -5.51
C ASP A 134 24.66 -18.84 -4.00
N ASP A 135 25.65 -18.48 -3.19
CA ASP A 135 25.55 -18.50 -1.72
C ASP A 135 24.58 -17.41 -1.25
N VAL A 136 24.73 -16.18 -1.76
CA VAL A 136 23.83 -15.06 -1.44
C VAL A 136 22.39 -15.37 -1.87
N LYS A 137 22.22 -15.93 -3.06
CA LYS A 137 20.91 -16.38 -3.55
C LYS A 137 20.28 -17.43 -2.64
N THR A 138 21.07 -18.32 -2.06
CA THR A 138 20.58 -19.34 -1.12
C THR A 138 20.07 -18.71 0.17
N LYS A 139 20.75 -17.67 0.67
CA LYS A 139 20.33 -16.92 1.88
C LYS A 139 19.11 -16.02 1.66
N VAL A 140 19.08 -15.30 0.55
CA VAL A 140 18.05 -14.28 0.25
C VAL A 140 16.82 -14.88 -0.44
N GLY A 141 17.00 -15.95 -1.20
CA GLY A 141 15.95 -16.63 -1.94
C GLY A 141 15.76 -16.15 -3.39
N PRO A 142 14.79 -16.72 -4.11
CA PRO A 142 14.62 -16.50 -5.56
C PRO A 142 14.01 -15.13 -5.92
N HIS A 143 13.39 -14.43 -4.97
CA HIS A 143 12.68 -13.16 -5.15
C HIS A 143 13.30 -12.04 -4.30
N PRO A 144 14.56 -11.62 -4.56
CA PRO A 144 15.29 -10.75 -3.63
C PRO A 144 14.65 -9.38 -3.42
N VAL A 145 13.92 -8.84 -4.39
CA VAL A 145 13.18 -7.57 -4.22
C VAL A 145 12.02 -7.74 -3.24
N GLU A 146 11.26 -8.84 -3.34
CA GLU A 146 10.18 -9.15 -2.40
C GLU A 146 10.76 -9.40 -0.99
N THR A 147 11.85 -10.17 -0.90
CA THR A 147 12.57 -10.40 0.37
C THR A 147 13.03 -9.08 1.00
N PHE A 148 13.60 -8.16 0.21
CA PHE A 148 14.04 -6.85 0.69
C PHE A 148 12.88 -6.05 1.30
N PHE A 149 11.73 -5.95 0.60
CA PHE A 149 10.62 -5.13 1.08
C PHE A 149 9.90 -5.75 2.29
N ASN A 150 9.77 -7.08 2.33
CA ASN A 150 9.28 -7.76 3.53
C ASN A 150 10.19 -7.47 4.74
N TRP A 151 11.51 -7.58 4.57
CA TRP A 151 12.47 -7.25 5.61
C TRP A 151 12.36 -5.77 6.03
N LYS A 152 12.34 -4.85 5.06
CA LYS A 152 12.31 -3.40 5.30
C LYS A 152 11.04 -2.99 6.06
N PHE A 153 9.87 -3.49 5.68
CA PHE A 153 8.62 -3.18 6.36
C PHE A 153 8.58 -3.78 7.77
N MET A 154 9.05 -5.01 7.95
CA MET A 154 9.22 -5.60 9.29
C MET A 154 10.14 -4.76 10.18
N GLN A 155 11.25 -4.24 9.65
CA GLN A 155 12.13 -3.35 10.42
C GLN A 155 11.44 -2.05 10.85
N ILE A 156 10.59 -1.47 9.99
CA ILE A 156 9.81 -0.28 10.31
C ILE A 156 8.81 -0.59 11.42
N GLU A 157 8.09 -1.70 11.32
CA GLU A 157 7.14 -2.17 12.35
C GLU A 157 7.84 -2.36 13.70
N MET A 158 9.00 -3.02 13.72
CA MET A 158 9.79 -3.22 14.94
C MET A 158 10.27 -1.89 15.53
N HIS A 159 10.75 -0.96 14.70
CA HIS A 159 11.28 0.32 15.14
C HIS A 159 10.20 1.24 15.74
N LEU A 160 8.95 1.09 15.28
CA LEU A 160 7.82 1.92 15.71
C LEU A 160 7.03 1.32 16.87
N SER A 161 7.33 0.09 17.29
CA SER A 161 6.72 -0.51 18.47
C SER A 161 6.86 0.39 19.72
N PRO A 162 5.77 0.64 20.49
CA PRO A 162 4.49 -0.08 20.49
C PRO A 162 3.40 0.52 19.59
N ILE A 163 3.71 1.48 18.71
CA ILE A 163 2.72 2.02 17.75
C ILE A 163 2.32 0.86 16.82
N ARG A 164 1.02 0.63 16.70
CA ARG A 164 0.49 -0.43 15.82
C ARG A 164 0.68 -0.02 14.37
N VAL A 165 1.27 -0.94 13.60
CA VAL A 165 1.55 -0.77 12.18
C VAL A 165 0.97 -1.97 11.41
N VAL A 166 0.39 -1.71 10.24
CA VAL A 166 -0.08 -2.74 9.31
C VAL A 166 0.48 -2.42 7.93
N SER A 167 1.39 -3.26 7.43
CA SER A 167 1.98 -3.10 6.10
C SER A 167 1.31 -4.01 5.07
N ILE A 168 1.14 -3.52 3.84
CA ILE A 168 0.60 -4.28 2.70
C ILE A 168 1.51 -4.02 1.48
N CYS A 169 2.16 -5.05 0.96
CA CYS A 169 3.10 -4.95 -0.17
C CYS A 169 2.44 -5.11 -1.56
N ASP A 170 3.11 -4.63 -2.61
CA ASP A 170 2.65 -4.70 -4.01
C ASP A 170 2.50 -6.13 -4.56
N PHE A 171 3.25 -7.07 -4.00
CA PHE A 171 3.25 -8.49 -4.37
C PHE A 171 2.25 -9.34 -3.58
N GLU A 172 1.32 -8.73 -2.83
CA GLU A 172 0.34 -9.46 -2.00
C GLU A 172 -0.97 -10.02 -2.66
N PRO A 173 -1.13 -10.25 -3.99
CA PRO A 173 -2.31 -10.97 -4.47
C PRO A 173 -2.12 -12.50 -4.56
N VAL A 174 -3.00 -13.25 -3.88
CA VAL A 174 -3.23 -14.70 -4.10
C VAL A 174 -4.01 -14.86 -5.40
N ARG A 175 -3.67 -15.82 -6.29
CA ARG A 175 -4.24 -16.03 -7.65
C ARG A 175 -5.78 -16.03 -7.79
N HIS A 176 -6.52 -16.01 -6.69
CA HIS A 176 -7.99 -16.04 -6.64
C HIS A 176 -8.59 -14.93 -5.75
N ARG A 177 -7.82 -13.90 -5.39
CA ARG A 177 -8.27 -12.78 -4.56
C ARG A 177 -7.91 -11.47 -5.21
N LEU A 178 -8.78 -10.49 -5.03
CA LEU A 178 -8.47 -9.10 -5.35
C LEU A 178 -7.29 -8.62 -4.49
N PRO A 179 -6.52 -7.63 -4.97
CA PRO A 179 -5.47 -7.04 -4.16
C PRO A 179 -6.07 -6.46 -2.88
N ALA A 180 -5.32 -6.55 -1.78
CA ALA A 180 -5.76 -6.02 -0.48
C ALA A 180 -5.89 -4.48 -0.48
N VAL A 181 -5.22 -3.79 -1.41
CA VAL A 181 -5.22 -2.34 -1.58
C VAL A 181 -4.96 -1.98 -3.05
N SER A 182 -5.50 -0.86 -3.52
CA SER A 182 -5.15 -0.32 -4.85
C SER A 182 -4.02 0.70 -4.72
N LEU A 183 -2.78 0.26 -4.96
CA LEU A 183 -1.62 1.16 -4.92
C LEU A 183 -1.69 2.33 -5.92
N PRO A 184 -2.22 2.17 -7.15
CA PRO A 184 -2.45 3.30 -8.05
C PRO A 184 -3.44 4.33 -7.48
N ALA A 185 -4.48 3.88 -6.77
CA ALA A 185 -5.41 4.77 -6.09
C ALA A 185 -4.71 5.52 -4.95
N CYS A 186 -3.92 4.81 -4.11
CA CYS A 186 -3.08 5.45 -3.09
C CYS A 186 -2.12 6.49 -3.71
N GLY A 187 -1.46 6.16 -4.81
CA GLY A 187 -0.58 7.06 -5.56
C GLY A 187 -1.28 8.34 -6.01
N HIS A 188 -2.49 8.20 -6.53
CA HIS A 188 -3.29 9.33 -6.98
C HIS A 188 -3.75 10.20 -5.80
N VAL A 189 -4.39 9.61 -4.77
CA VAL A 189 -4.99 10.40 -3.68
C VAL A 189 -3.96 11.02 -2.76
N SER A 190 -2.77 10.42 -2.64
CA SER A 190 -1.67 10.98 -1.85
C SER A 190 -0.87 12.06 -2.59
N GLY A 191 -1.18 12.28 -3.87
CA GLY A 191 -0.48 13.23 -4.74
C GLY A 191 0.87 12.76 -5.28
N ALA A 192 1.27 11.51 -5.03
CA ALA A 192 2.55 10.96 -5.45
C ALA A 192 2.67 10.84 -6.98
N ALA A 193 1.64 10.32 -7.64
CA ALA A 193 1.64 10.12 -9.09
C ALA A 193 0.22 10.19 -9.64
N TYR A 194 0.05 10.83 -10.80
CA TYR A 194 -1.24 10.89 -11.43
C TYR A 194 -1.58 9.54 -12.08
N PHE A 195 -2.69 8.96 -11.65
CA PHE A 195 -3.25 7.74 -12.25
C PHE A 195 -4.14 8.05 -13.46
N TYR A 196 -3.67 7.65 -14.64
CA TYR A 196 -4.42 7.66 -15.89
C TYR A 196 -5.26 6.38 -16.00
N HIS A 197 -6.58 6.56 -15.97
CA HIS A 197 -7.54 5.45 -15.98
C HIS A 197 -7.50 4.70 -17.33
N PRO A 198 -7.76 3.37 -17.36
CA PRO A 198 -7.86 2.60 -18.61
C PRO A 198 -9.01 2.99 -19.55
N ASN A 199 -9.74 4.06 -19.22
CA ASN A 199 -10.89 4.52 -19.98
C ASN A 199 -10.46 5.61 -20.94
N HIS A 200 -11.14 5.70 -22.08
CA HIS A 200 -10.96 6.79 -23.01
C HIS A 200 -11.31 8.12 -22.30
N PRO A 201 -10.45 9.15 -22.38
CA PRO A 201 -10.65 10.38 -21.62
C PRO A 201 -11.92 11.15 -22.01
N VAL A 202 -12.31 11.09 -23.28
CA VAL A 202 -13.56 11.72 -23.80
C VAL A 202 -14.81 10.85 -23.58
N THR A 203 -14.82 9.59 -24.06
CA THR A 203 -16.04 8.77 -24.05
C THR A 203 -16.29 8.07 -22.73
N GLY A 204 -15.28 7.95 -21.86
CA GLY A 204 -15.36 7.21 -20.60
C GLY A 204 -15.39 5.68 -20.78
N GLU A 205 -15.37 5.18 -22.00
CA GLU A 205 -15.39 3.75 -22.30
C GLU A 205 -14.07 3.09 -21.90
N LYS A 206 -14.13 1.90 -21.32
CA LYS A 206 -12.93 1.13 -20.99
C LYS A 206 -12.31 0.58 -22.27
N ILE A 207 -11.11 1.05 -22.61
CA ILE A 207 -10.38 0.67 -23.83
C ILE A 207 -9.18 -0.24 -23.56
N TYR A 208 -8.65 -0.22 -22.32
CA TYR A 208 -7.53 -1.05 -21.91
C TYR A 208 -7.82 -1.83 -20.63
N PRO A 209 -7.12 -2.95 -20.37
CA PRO A 209 -7.31 -3.71 -19.14
C PRO A 209 -6.73 -2.98 -17.91
N GLN A 210 -5.63 -2.25 -18.06
CA GLN A 210 -4.89 -1.62 -16.96
C GLN A 210 -4.69 -0.12 -17.19
N GLY A 211 -4.74 0.66 -16.09
CA GLY A 211 -4.35 2.06 -16.08
C GLY A 211 -2.86 2.23 -15.80
N LEU A 212 -2.37 3.47 -15.90
CA LEU A 212 -0.97 3.81 -15.76
C LEU A 212 -0.79 4.95 -14.76
N SER A 213 0.11 4.82 -13.80
CA SER A 213 0.54 5.94 -12.95
C SER A 213 1.83 6.53 -13.49
N LEU A 214 1.89 7.86 -13.64
CA LEU A 214 3.13 8.56 -13.98
C LEU A 214 3.52 9.52 -12.87
N HIS A 215 4.75 9.37 -12.40
CA HIS A 215 5.35 10.23 -11.39
C HIS A 215 5.89 11.52 -12.06
N PRO A 216 5.72 12.70 -11.45
CA PRO A 216 6.15 13.97 -12.05
C PRO A 216 7.66 14.06 -12.32
N LYS A 217 8.49 13.38 -11.52
CA LYS A 217 9.95 13.34 -11.70
C LYS A 217 10.44 12.13 -12.49
N TYR A 218 9.75 11.00 -12.39
CA TYR A 218 10.25 9.70 -12.83
C TYR A 218 9.47 9.12 -14.01
N GLY A 219 8.38 9.75 -14.45
CA GLY A 219 7.50 9.15 -15.45
C GLY A 219 7.05 7.78 -14.95
N GLY A 220 7.30 6.73 -15.72
CA GLY A 220 7.08 5.34 -15.28
C GLY A 220 8.31 4.64 -14.67
N TYR A 221 9.44 5.34 -14.44
CA TYR A 221 10.67 4.80 -13.84
C TYR A 221 10.61 4.78 -12.31
N PHE A 222 9.54 4.22 -11.76
CA PHE A 222 9.37 3.98 -10.33
C PHE A 222 8.50 2.74 -10.13
N ALA A 223 8.35 2.30 -8.89
CA ALA A 223 7.31 1.33 -8.54
C ALA A 223 6.74 1.63 -7.14
N PHE A 224 5.42 1.56 -7.01
CA PHE A 224 4.80 1.46 -5.69
C PHE A 224 5.20 0.12 -5.06
N ARG A 225 5.49 0.15 -3.76
CA ARG A 225 5.98 -1.01 -3.01
C ARG A 225 5.03 -1.47 -1.93
N GLY A 226 4.16 -0.59 -1.49
CA GLY A 226 3.12 -0.95 -0.54
C GLY A 226 2.56 0.27 0.16
N VAL A 227 1.71 -0.01 1.14
CA VAL A 227 1.23 0.96 2.11
C VAL A 227 1.57 0.52 3.52
N ILE A 228 1.75 1.50 4.39
CA ILE A 228 1.91 1.33 5.84
C ILE A 228 0.74 2.08 6.48
N ILE A 229 -0.13 1.36 7.17
CA ILE A 229 -1.30 1.91 7.85
C ILE A 229 -1.02 1.97 9.36
N PHE A 230 -1.44 3.06 9.99
CA PHE A 230 -1.30 3.30 11.43
C PHE A 230 -2.69 3.35 12.07
N PRO A 231 -3.29 2.20 12.43
CA PRO A 231 -4.72 2.13 12.76
C PRO A 231 -5.16 3.01 13.94
N ASP A 232 -4.22 3.35 14.83
CA ASP A 232 -4.49 4.12 16.04
C ASP A 232 -4.02 5.59 15.90
N VAL A 233 -3.67 6.04 14.69
CA VAL A 233 -3.22 7.40 14.39
C VAL A 233 -4.13 8.03 13.35
N HIS A 234 -4.75 9.15 13.73
CA HIS A 234 -5.77 9.82 12.93
C HIS A 234 -5.27 11.17 12.45
N LEU A 235 -5.32 11.40 11.14
CA LEU A 235 -4.98 12.69 10.55
C LEU A 235 -6.03 13.73 10.88
N ALA A 236 -5.59 14.93 11.28
CA ALA A 236 -6.50 16.03 11.59
C ALA A 236 -7.53 16.29 10.48
N ALA A 237 -8.72 16.74 10.85
CA ALA A 237 -9.78 17.10 9.89
C ALA A 237 -9.31 18.13 8.85
N THR A 238 -8.38 19.01 9.25
CA THR A 238 -7.74 20.03 8.40
C THR A 238 -6.70 19.48 7.42
N PHE A 239 -6.19 18.26 7.63
CA PHE A 239 -5.26 17.63 6.69
C PHE A 239 -5.95 17.41 5.34
N LYS A 240 -5.28 17.85 4.29
CA LYS A 240 -5.64 17.66 2.88
C LYS A 240 -4.44 17.12 2.13
N GLU A 241 -4.65 16.08 1.36
CA GLU A 241 -3.64 15.53 0.47
C GLU A 241 -3.32 16.52 -0.66
N PRO A 242 -2.04 16.55 -1.11
CA PRO A 242 -1.69 17.30 -2.30
C PRO A 242 -2.36 16.69 -3.53
N GLN A 243 -2.68 17.54 -4.53
CA GLN A 243 -3.21 17.06 -5.80
C GLN A 243 -2.09 16.44 -6.64
N PRO A 244 -2.30 15.26 -7.25
CA PRO A 244 -1.29 14.65 -8.12
C PRO A 244 -1.10 15.51 -9.38
N LEU A 245 0.14 15.69 -9.81
CA LEU A 245 0.46 16.47 -11.00
C LEU A 245 0.13 15.67 -12.28
N LYS A 246 -0.80 16.17 -13.09
CA LYS A 246 -1.10 15.62 -14.41
C LYS A 246 0.00 16.01 -15.41
N THR A 247 0.89 15.07 -15.70
CA THR A 247 2.04 15.24 -16.61
C THR A 247 1.71 15.18 -18.10
N LEU A 248 0.56 14.62 -18.49
CA LEU A 248 0.11 14.52 -19.88
C LEU A 248 -1.00 15.55 -20.14
N ASP A 249 -0.73 16.49 -21.03
CA ASP A 249 -1.55 17.67 -21.32
C ASP A 249 -2.67 17.43 -22.34
N THR A 250 -2.60 16.36 -23.14
CA THR A 250 -3.60 16.03 -24.16
C THR A 250 -4.10 14.60 -24.06
N ASP A 251 -5.35 14.40 -24.49
CA ASP A 251 -5.97 13.07 -24.57
C ASP A 251 -5.21 12.12 -25.50
N ALA A 252 -4.62 12.63 -26.58
CA ALA A 252 -3.78 11.85 -27.49
C ALA A 252 -2.56 11.26 -26.76
N LYS A 253 -1.86 12.06 -25.95
CA LYS A 253 -0.74 11.57 -25.13
C LYS A 253 -1.19 10.55 -24.09
N VAL A 254 -2.37 10.73 -23.49
CA VAL A 254 -2.94 9.75 -22.54
C VAL A 254 -3.20 8.42 -23.24
N LEU A 255 -3.83 8.44 -24.42
CA LEU A 255 -4.13 7.25 -25.20
C LEU A 255 -2.86 6.53 -25.64
N GLU A 256 -1.85 7.26 -26.10
CA GLU A 256 -0.55 6.71 -26.49
C GLU A 256 0.16 6.05 -25.28
N ALA A 257 0.21 6.73 -24.13
CA ALA A 257 0.84 6.19 -22.93
C ALA A 257 0.17 4.91 -22.45
N LEU A 258 -1.18 4.87 -22.47
CA LEU A 258 -1.95 3.68 -22.12
C LEU A 258 -1.73 2.54 -23.13
N GLU A 259 -1.62 2.84 -24.42
CA GLU A 259 -1.31 1.85 -25.45
C GLU A 259 0.09 1.25 -25.25
N LEU A 260 1.11 2.09 -25.07
CA LEU A 260 2.47 1.65 -24.79
C LEU A 260 2.53 0.78 -23.55
N PHE A 261 1.83 1.15 -22.47
CA PHE A 261 1.79 0.36 -21.25
C PHE A 261 1.07 -0.98 -21.43
N ASN A 262 -0.07 -1.02 -22.13
CA ASN A 262 -0.85 -2.25 -22.22
C ASN A 262 -0.37 -3.21 -23.32
N LYS A 263 0.22 -2.71 -24.42
CA LYS A 263 0.65 -3.52 -25.56
C LYS A 263 2.17 -3.68 -25.69
N HIS A 264 2.95 -2.74 -25.15
CA HIS A 264 4.39 -2.64 -25.41
C HIS A 264 5.26 -2.49 -24.15
N TRP A 265 4.74 -2.81 -22.96
CA TRP A 265 5.44 -2.55 -21.69
C TRP A 265 6.88 -3.08 -21.59
N MET A 266 7.20 -4.18 -22.27
CA MET A 266 8.54 -4.79 -22.26
C MET A 266 9.63 -3.89 -22.88
N ASP A 267 9.26 -2.98 -23.80
CA ASP A 267 10.21 -2.04 -24.40
C ASP A 267 10.47 -0.80 -23.53
N ASN A 268 9.71 -0.64 -22.43
CA ASN A 268 9.79 0.42 -21.44
C ASN A 268 9.50 1.85 -21.94
N ARG A 269 9.09 2.07 -23.19
CA ARG A 269 8.83 3.43 -23.72
C ARG A 269 7.71 4.17 -23.01
N TYR A 270 6.73 3.46 -22.46
CA TYR A 270 5.68 4.08 -21.64
C TYR A 270 6.24 4.82 -20.41
N ARG A 271 7.44 4.46 -19.95
CA ARG A 271 8.07 5.11 -18.80
C ARG A 271 8.59 6.50 -19.11
N ASP A 272 8.84 6.79 -20.39
CA ASP A 272 9.26 8.10 -20.89
C ASP A 272 8.10 9.09 -21.00
N CYS A 273 6.85 8.64 -20.90
CA CYS A 273 5.69 9.52 -20.91
C CYS A 273 5.73 10.48 -19.69
N GLY A 274 5.58 11.78 -19.93
CA GLY A 274 5.64 12.82 -18.90
C GLY A 274 7.06 13.34 -18.62
N ASP A 275 7.99 13.18 -19.55
CA ASP A 275 9.32 13.80 -19.57
C ASP A 275 10.14 13.59 -18.28
N PRO A 276 10.42 12.33 -17.91
CA PRO A 276 11.12 12.01 -16.67
C PRO A 276 12.55 12.57 -16.64
N ILE A 277 12.93 13.09 -15.47
CA ILE A 277 14.24 13.69 -15.20
C ILE A 277 15.25 12.61 -14.80
N GLU A 278 14.80 11.54 -14.15
CA GLU A 278 15.63 10.44 -13.67
C GLU A 278 15.03 9.11 -14.13
N LYS A 279 15.88 8.23 -14.67
CA LYS A 279 15.47 6.97 -15.32
C LYS A 279 16.21 5.78 -14.73
N TYR A 280 15.65 4.59 -14.90
CA TYR A 280 16.34 3.34 -14.57
C TYR A 280 17.60 3.18 -15.41
N SER A 281 18.66 2.63 -14.79
CA SER A 281 19.88 2.29 -15.52
C SER A 281 19.62 1.18 -16.55
N ALA A 282 20.52 1.02 -17.53
CA ALA A 282 20.44 -0.08 -18.48
C ALA A 282 20.45 -1.46 -17.78
N LEU A 283 21.22 -1.60 -16.69
CA LEU A 283 21.25 -2.81 -15.88
C LEU A 283 19.91 -3.04 -15.17
N GLN A 284 19.34 -2.00 -14.56
CA GLN A 284 18.06 -2.07 -13.86
C GLN A 284 16.90 -2.43 -14.80
N LEU A 285 16.84 -1.83 -15.99
CA LEU A 285 15.87 -2.20 -17.01
C LEU A 285 16.04 -3.66 -17.45
N LYS A 286 17.28 -4.08 -17.74
CA LYS A 286 17.59 -5.47 -18.09
C LYS A 286 17.19 -6.43 -16.98
N TYR A 287 17.43 -6.05 -15.72
CA TYR A 287 17.07 -6.84 -14.55
C TYR A 287 15.55 -7.05 -14.46
N PHE A 288 14.75 -5.97 -14.55
CA PHE A 288 13.29 -6.08 -14.42
C PHE A 288 12.62 -6.74 -15.63
N ASN A 289 13.14 -6.53 -16.85
CA ASN A 289 12.70 -7.23 -18.06
C ASN A 289 13.07 -8.73 -18.07
N THR A 290 14.03 -9.14 -17.23
CA THR A 290 14.45 -10.54 -17.14
C THR A 290 13.56 -11.31 -16.17
N VAL A 291 13.14 -12.51 -16.57
CA VAL A 291 12.37 -13.43 -15.71
C VAL A 291 13.12 -13.75 -14.41
N SER A 292 12.40 -13.83 -13.28
CA SER A 292 12.99 -13.85 -11.93
C SER A 292 14.13 -14.87 -11.75
N ARG A 293 13.97 -16.10 -12.26
CA ARG A 293 14.99 -17.17 -12.16
C ARG A 293 16.34 -16.81 -12.78
N ARG A 294 16.39 -15.90 -13.76
CA ARG A 294 17.60 -15.49 -14.49
C ARG A 294 18.22 -14.20 -13.96
N ARG A 295 17.54 -13.48 -13.05
CA ARG A 295 17.96 -12.16 -12.55
C ARG A 295 19.29 -12.20 -11.80
N TRP A 296 19.52 -13.22 -10.97
CA TRP A 296 20.76 -13.37 -10.19
C TRP A 296 22.03 -13.35 -11.04
N ARG A 297 21.99 -13.96 -12.24
CA ARG A 297 23.14 -13.97 -13.15
C ARG A 297 23.53 -12.57 -13.65
N LEU A 298 22.56 -11.65 -13.75
CA LEU A 298 22.82 -10.28 -14.22
C LEU A 298 23.59 -9.46 -13.19
N ILE A 299 23.42 -9.77 -11.91
CA ILE A 299 24.01 -9.06 -10.78
C ILE A 299 25.13 -9.84 -10.10
N ALA A 300 25.58 -10.95 -10.70
CA ALA A 300 26.65 -11.78 -10.13
C ALA A 300 27.95 -11.01 -9.89
N HIS A 301 28.24 -10.04 -10.76
CA HIS A 301 29.39 -9.14 -10.65
C HIS A 301 29.33 -8.19 -9.43
N TRP A 302 28.22 -8.11 -8.70
CA TRP A 302 28.14 -7.35 -7.45
C TRP A 302 28.83 -8.04 -6.26
N PHE A 303 29.14 -9.33 -6.41
CA PHE A 303 29.69 -10.21 -5.37
C PHE A 303 31.11 -10.68 -5.72
N GLN A 304 31.79 -9.96 -6.61
CA GLN A 304 33.18 -10.20 -7.00
C GLN A 304 34.10 -9.19 -6.33
#